data_AF-A0A914LIR3-F1
#
_entry.id   AF-A0A914LIR3-F1
#
_cell.length_a   1.000
_cell.length_b   1.000
_cell.length_c   1.000
_cell.angle_alpha   90.00
_cell.angle_beta   90.00
_cell.angle_gamma   90.00
#
_symmetry.space_group_name_H-M   'P 1'
#
loop_
_entity.id
_entity.type
_entity.pdbx_description
1 polymer ?
#
loop_
_entity_poly.entity_id
_entity_poly.type
_entity_poly.pdbx_seq_one_letter_code
_entity_poly.pdbx_strand_id
1 'polypeptide(L)'
;MGSRFRKDIATIFDVCCVVSSDASNSVQIKVLYPQEFNDEGILKSIKQFCIPHNALNNASVENEPVQLFTFAFTDASSLHTFGYCRFTPRNNSVLCI
;
A
#
# COMPACT_ATOMS: atom_id res chain seq x y z
N MET A 1 29.46 3.46 -3.29
CA MET A 1 28.10 3.14 -2.83
C MET A 1 27.23 4.36 -3.06
N GLY A 2 26.20 4.25 -3.90
CA GLY A 2 25.31 5.37 -4.25
C GLY A 2 23.96 5.26 -3.54
N SER A 3 23.19 6.34 -3.59
CA SER A 3 21.79 6.34 -3.14
C SER A 3 20.95 5.36 -3.95
N ARG A 4 19.96 4.74 -3.28
CA ARG A 4 18.96 3.85 -3.89
C ARG A 4 17.67 4.58 -4.29
N PHE A 5 17.64 5.91 -4.24
CA PHE A 5 16.51 6.69 -4.71
C PHE A 5 16.44 6.70 -6.24
N ARG A 6 15.24 6.47 -6.77
CA ARG A 6 14.94 6.71 -8.20
C ARG A 6 15.22 8.18 -8.52
N LYS A 7 15.88 8.44 -9.66
CA LYS A 7 16.22 9.80 -10.10
C LYS A 7 15.40 10.23 -11.31
N ASP A 8 14.94 9.26 -12.08
CA ASP A 8 14.02 9.34 -13.20
C ASP A 8 12.57 9.35 -12.69
N ILE A 9 12.16 10.46 -12.08
CA ILE A 9 10.81 10.64 -11.55
C ILE A 9 10.00 11.48 -12.54
N ALA A 10 8.95 10.90 -13.14
CA ALA A 10 8.07 11.61 -14.09
C ALA A 10 6.90 12.32 -13.38
N THR A 11 6.38 11.74 -12.30
CA THR A 11 5.24 12.23 -11.52
C THR A 11 5.57 12.22 -10.03
N ILE A 12 4.83 12.98 -9.23
CA ILE A 12 5.05 13.04 -7.77
C ILE A 12 4.76 11.68 -7.10
N PHE A 13 3.80 10.93 -7.65
CA PHE A 13 3.48 9.55 -7.29
C PHE A 13 3.01 8.80 -8.55
N ASP A 14 3.17 7.49 -8.55
CA ASP A 14 2.76 6.64 -9.68
C ASP A 14 1.26 6.29 -9.58
N VAL A 15 0.78 5.97 -8.37
CA VAL A 15 -0.62 5.59 -8.11
C VAL A 15 -1.04 5.95 -6.68
N CYS A 16 -2.28 6.38 -6.50
CA CYS A 16 -2.92 6.57 -5.21
C CYS A 16 -4.16 5.66 -5.16
N CYS A 17 -4.33 4.90 -4.09
CA CYS A 17 -5.42 3.96 -3.98
C CYS A 17 -5.96 3.81 -2.56
N VAL A 18 -7.21 3.39 -2.46
CA VAL A 18 -7.83 2.96 -1.20
C VAL A 18 -8.05 1.46 -1.28
N VAL A 19 -7.34 0.73 -0.43
CA VAL A 19 -7.44 -0.72 -0.30
C VAL A 19 -8.32 -1.03 0.90
N SER A 20 -9.19 -2.02 0.80
CA SER A 20 -9.97 -2.53 1.95
C SER A 20 -10.06 -4.03 1.90
N SER A 21 -10.21 -4.66 3.06
CA SER A 21 -10.52 -6.08 3.15
C SER A 21 -11.90 -6.30 3.74
N ASP A 22 -12.60 -7.27 3.18
CA ASP A 22 -13.88 -7.75 3.69
C ASP A 22 -13.70 -8.84 4.76
N ALA A 23 -14.83 -9.29 5.31
CA ALA A 23 -14.87 -10.37 6.31
C ALA A 23 -14.42 -11.74 5.76
N SER A 24 -14.34 -11.89 4.43
CA SER A 24 -13.80 -13.07 3.76
C SER A 24 -12.29 -12.98 3.48
N ASN A 25 -11.59 -11.99 4.05
CA ASN A 25 -10.17 -11.70 3.80
C ASN A 25 -9.86 -11.45 2.31
N SER A 26 -10.86 -11.06 1.52
CA SER A 26 -10.67 -10.65 0.14
C SER A 26 -10.25 -9.18 0.12
N VAL A 27 -9.04 -8.93 -0.38
CA VAL A 27 -8.46 -7.59 -0.46
C VAL A 27 -8.81 -6.96 -1.80
N GLN A 28 -9.47 -5.80 -1.75
CA GLN A 28 -9.95 -5.09 -2.93
C GLN A 28 -9.52 -3.63 -2.93
N ILE A 29 -9.27 -3.10 -4.13
CA ILE A 29 -9.00 -1.68 -4.35
C ILE A 29 -10.34 -1.01 -4.66
N LYS A 30 -10.78 -0.10 -3.77
CA LYS A 30 -12.04 0.64 -3.89
C LYS A 30 -11.91 1.92 -4.71
N VAL A 31 -10.77 2.59 -4.58
CA VAL A 31 -10.45 3.83 -5.28
C VAL A 31 -9.07 3.68 -5.89
N LEU A 32 -8.91 4.11 -7.13
CA LEU A 32 -7.67 4.10 -7.86
C LEU A 32 -7.54 5.42 -8.62
N TYR A 33 -6.38 6.07 -8.49
CA TYR A 33 -6.02 7.27 -9.22
C TYR A 33 -4.55 7.18 -9.66
N PRO A 34 -4.21 7.42 -10.92
CA PRO A 34 -5.13 7.67 -12.03
C PRO A 34 -5.96 6.42 -12.37
N GLN A 35 -7.16 6.60 -12.95
CA GLN A 35 -8.09 5.48 -13.22
C GLN A 35 -7.56 4.54 -14.30
N GLU A 36 -6.72 5.09 -15.19
CA GLU A 36 -6.02 4.39 -16.27
C GLU A 36 -4.81 3.57 -15.80
N PHE A 37 -4.42 3.65 -14.53
CA PHE A 37 -3.33 2.84 -13.99
C PHE A 37 -3.68 1.35 -14.05
N ASN A 38 -2.92 0.55 -14.80
CA ASN A 38 -3.23 -0.87 -15.03
C ASN A 38 -2.07 -1.84 -14.82
N ASP A 39 -0.98 -1.42 -14.15
CA ASP A 39 0.11 -2.33 -13.84
C ASP A 39 -0.34 -3.37 -12.81
N GLU A 40 -0.75 -4.54 -13.30
CA GLU A 40 -1.28 -5.63 -12.47
C GLU A 40 -0.26 -6.13 -11.43
N GLY A 41 1.03 -6.04 -11.71
CA GLY A 41 2.10 -6.45 -10.80
C GLY A 41 2.17 -5.51 -9.59
N ILE A 42 2.12 -4.21 -9.84
CA ILE A 42 2.07 -3.19 -8.78
C ILE A 42 0.76 -3.30 -8.01
N LEU A 43 -0.39 -3.39 -8.70
CA LEU A 43 -1.70 -3.49 -8.06
C LEU A 43 -1.83 -4.73 -7.16
N LYS A 44 -1.27 -5.87 -7.58
CA LYS A 44 -1.22 -7.09 -6.76
C LYS A 44 -0.35 -6.89 -5.53
N SER A 45 0.82 -6.28 -5.70
CA SER A 45 1.74 -6.02 -4.60
C SER A 45 1.13 -5.07 -3.57
N ILE A 46 0.53 -3.96 -4.02
CA ILE A 46 -0.20 -3.01 -3.16
C ILE A 46 -1.22 -3.76 -2.29
N LYS A 47 -2.05 -4.63 -2.86
CA LYS A 47 -3.05 -5.41 -2.08
C LYS A 47 -2.38 -6.27 -1.00
N GLN A 48 -1.23 -6.87 -1.29
CA GLN A 48 -0.50 -7.73 -0.35
C GLN A 48 0.17 -6.94 0.77
N PHE A 49 0.74 -5.76 0.47
CA PHE A 49 1.51 -4.98 1.45
C PHE A 49 0.67 -3.98 2.24
N CYS A 50 -0.44 -3.48 1.67
CA CYS A 50 -1.32 -2.54 2.37
C CYS A 50 -2.05 -3.19 3.54
N ILE A 51 -2.32 -4.50 3.49
CA ILE A 51 -3.06 -5.18 4.55
C ILE A 51 -2.11 -6.16 5.26
N PRO A 52 -1.55 -5.78 6.43
CA PRO A 52 -0.73 -6.68 7.21
C PRO A 52 -1.58 -7.89 7.65
N HIS A 53 -1.06 -9.09 7.43
CA HIS A 53 -1.75 -10.39 7.60
C HIS A 53 -2.39 -10.62 9.00
N ASN A 54 -2.10 -9.77 9.98
CA ASN A 54 -2.61 -9.86 11.36
C ASN A 54 -3.37 -8.60 11.84
N ALA A 55 -3.49 -7.54 11.02
CA ALA A 55 -4.11 -6.28 11.45
C ALA A 55 -5.65 -6.34 11.48
N LEU A 56 -6.26 -7.25 10.72
CA LEU A 56 -7.72 -7.35 10.58
C LEU A 56 -8.41 -8.35 11.50
N ASN A 57 -7.68 -9.38 11.93
CA ASN A 57 -8.29 -10.55 12.58
C ASN A 57 -8.43 -10.39 14.10
N ASN A 58 -7.75 -9.41 14.69
CA ASN A 58 -7.73 -9.23 16.13
C ASN A 58 -8.54 -8.00 16.54
N ALA A 59 -9.80 -8.24 16.89
CA ALA A 59 -10.57 -7.37 17.79
C ALA A 59 -9.93 -7.20 19.19
N SER A 60 -8.76 -7.84 19.43
CA SER A 60 -8.00 -7.86 20.68
C SER A 60 -6.75 -6.98 20.68
N VAL A 61 -6.55 -6.10 19.70
CA VAL A 61 -5.49 -5.09 19.77
C VAL A 61 -6.03 -3.86 20.51
N GLU A 62 -6.12 -3.97 21.84
CA GLU A 62 -6.35 -2.86 22.77
C GLU A 62 -5.20 -1.83 22.80
N ASN A 63 -4.19 -1.97 21.92
CA ASN A 63 -3.02 -1.09 21.87
C ASN A 63 -2.83 -0.54 20.44
N GLU A 64 -3.26 0.70 20.25
CA GLU A 64 -3.13 1.56 19.06
C GLU A 64 -2.69 0.87 17.75
N PRO A 65 -3.60 0.68 16.77
CA PRO A 65 -3.20 0.16 15.47
C PRO A 65 -2.20 1.14 14.83
N VAL A 66 -1.04 0.65 14.38
CA VAL A 66 -0.07 1.42 13.59
C VAL A 66 -0.83 2.08 12.43
N GLN A 67 -1.07 3.39 12.55
CA GLN A 67 -1.89 4.12 11.60
C GLN A 67 -1.12 4.45 10.34
N LEU A 68 0.19 4.66 10.46
CA LEU A 68 1.05 5.09 9.36
C LEU A 68 2.20 4.10 9.21
N PHE A 69 2.39 3.60 7.99
CA PHE A 69 3.49 2.71 7.67
C PHE A 69 3.96 2.95 6.24
N THR A 70 5.14 2.46 5.90
CA THR A 70 5.69 2.58 4.56
C THR A 70 6.35 1.27 4.18
N PHE A 71 6.00 0.74 3.01
CA PHE A 71 6.74 -0.37 2.40
C PHE A 71 7.57 0.16 1.23
N ALA A 72 8.55 -0.62 0.79
CA ALA A 72 9.38 -0.28 -0.37
C ALA A 72 9.40 -1.44 -1.37
N PHE A 73 9.08 -1.13 -2.62
CA PHE A 73 9.40 -1.99 -3.75
C PHE A 73 10.84 -1.76 -4.16
N THR A 74 11.54 -2.84 -4.46
CA THR A 74 12.91 -2.79 -4.98
C THR A 74 12.90 -3.32 -6.40
N ASP A 75 13.37 -2.51 -7.35
CA ASP A 75 13.46 -2.92 -8.75
C ASP A 75 14.74 -3.71 -9.06
N ALA A 76 14.89 -4.13 -10.31
CA ALA A 76 16.07 -4.86 -10.78
C ALA A 76 17.39 -4.05 -10.66
N SER A 77 17.30 -2.72 -10.63
CA SER A 77 18.45 -1.82 -10.45
C SER A 77 18.73 -1.51 -8.97
N SER A 78 18.05 -2.20 -8.04
CA SER A 78 18.12 -1.95 -6.59
C SER A 78 17.67 -0.55 -6.17
N LEU A 79 16.85 0.11 -6.98
CA LEU A 79 16.23 1.39 -6.63
C LEU A 79 14.90 1.15 -5.92
N HIS A 80 14.53 2.09 -5.05
CA HIS A 80 13.34 1.98 -4.21
C HIS A 80 12.18 2.83 -4.73
N THR A 81 10.99 2.23 -4.73
CA THR A 81 9.70 2.91 -4.84
C THR A 81 8.96 2.72 -3.52
N PHE A 82 8.45 3.79 -2.92
CA PHE A 82 7.82 3.73 -1.60
C PHE A 82 6.30 3.73 -1.71
N GLY A 83 5.64 2.91 -0.91
CA GLY A 83 4.20 2.95 -0.70
C GLY A 83 3.88 3.48 0.68
N TYR A 84 3.45 4.73 0.75
CA TYR A 84 3.08 5.43 1.98
C TYR A 84 1.64 5.13 2.34
N CYS A 85 1.46 4.43 3.46
CA CYS A 85 0.16 3.89 3.85
C CYS A 85 -0.39 4.56 5.09
N ARG A 86 -1.70 4.85 5.07
CA ARG A 86 -2.50 5.19 6.25
C ARG A 86 -3.62 4.18 6.47
N PHE A 87 -3.49 3.36 7.50
CA PHE A 87 -4.56 2.48 7.97
C PHE A 87 -5.64 3.27 8.70
N THR A 88 -6.90 3.00 8.35
CA THR A 88 -8.10 3.59 8.94
C THR A 88 -8.92 2.47 9.58
N PRO A 89 -8.87 2.31 10.92
CA PRO A 89 -9.54 1.20 11.60
C PRO A 89 -11.06 1.21 11.42
N ARG A 90 -11.68 2.39 11.40
CA ARG A 90 -13.15 2.57 11.33
C ARG A 90 -13.79 1.84 10.14
N ASN A 91 -13.15 1.88 8.99
CA ASN A 91 -13.66 1.33 7.74
C ASN A 91 -12.78 0.19 7.22
N ASN A 92 -11.82 -0.25 8.04
CA ASN A 92 -10.90 -1.32 7.74
C ASN A 92 -10.24 -1.17 6.36
N SER A 93 -9.72 0.03 6.11
CA SER A 93 -9.15 0.41 4.82
C SER A 93 -7.82 1.11 4.99
N VAL A 94 -7.06 1.13 3.91
CA VAL A 94 -5.71 1.70 3.84
C VAL A 94 -5.69 2.63 2.64
N LEU A 95 -5.37 3.90 2.89
CA LEU A 95 -4.97 4.81 1.83
C LEU A 95 -3.48 4.57 1.54
N CYS A 96 -3.12 4.31 0.29
CA CYS A 96 -1.74 4.13 -0.15
C CYS A 96 -1.42 5.07 -1.30
N ILE A 97 -0.26 5.70 -1.24
CA ILE A 97 0.36 6.49 -2.32
C ILE A 97 1.73 5.90 -2.59
#